data_AF-A0A6P0TIZ2-F1
#
_entry.id   AF-A0A6P0TIZ2-F1
#
_cell.length_a   1.000
_cell.length_b   1.000
_cell.length_c   1.000
_cell.angle_alpha   90.00
_cell.angle_beta   90.00
_cell.angle_gamma   90.00
#
_symmetry.space_group_name_H-M   'P 1'
#
loop_
_entity.id
_entity.type
_entity.pdbx_description
1 polymer ?
#
loop_
_entity_poly.entity_id
_entity_poly.type
_entity_poly.pdbx_seq_one_letter_code
_entity_poly.pdbx_strand_id
1 'polypeptide(L)'
;TDIETHLSLGATPTQATRSYRQDAIQAGMIPIINSMMVVGLVTLPGVMTGQILGGVSPLDAVLYQMLIMFVLAFTNLVATILVVRGIESQFFGKDMQFSLP
;
A
#
# COMPACT_ATOMS: atom_id res chain seq x y z
N THR A 1 -7.28 -15.39 18.35
CA THR A 1 -7.05 -15.58 19.79
C THR A 1 -6.05 -14.59 20.38
N ASP A 2 -4.91 -14.26 19.76
CA ASP A 2 -3.94 -13.31 20.37
C ASP A 2 -4.49 -11.89 20.59
N ILE A 3 -5.24 -11.35 19.62
CA ILE A 3 -5.89 -10.03 19.74
C ILE A 3 -6.86 -10.01 20.94
N GLU A 4 -7.71 -11.03 21.07
CA GLU A 4 -8.70 -11.17 22.15
C GLU A 4 -8.03 -11.38 23.52
N THR A 5 -6.92 -12.11 23.58
CA THR A 5 -6.11 -12.27 24.79
C THR A 5 -5.51 -10.95 25.24
N HIS A 6 -4.95 -10.15 24.33
CA HIS A 6 -4.42 -8.83 24.65
C HIS A 6 -5.52 -7.87 25.12
N LEU A 7 -6.68 -7.87 24.47
CA LEU A 7 -7.85 -7.10 24.91
C LEU A 7 -8.34 -7.54 26.31
N SER A 8 -8.36 -8.84 26.58
CA SER A 8 -8.76 -9.41 27.89
C SER A 8 -7.76 -9.07 29.02
N LEU A 9 -6.50 -8.81 28.67
CA LEU A 9 -5.45 -8.31 29.57
C LEU A 9 -5.49 -6.78 29.76
N GLY A 10 -6.49 -6.09 29.19
CA GLY A 10 -6.65 -4.64 29.30
C GLY A 10 -5.83 -3.83 28.29
N ALA A 11 -5.26 -4.46 27.26
CA ALA A 11 -4.57 -3.74 26.20
C ALA A 11 -5.59 -2.98 25.35
N THR A 12 -5.21 -1.76 24.94
CA THR A 12 -6.02 -0.99 23.99
C THR A 12 -6.06 -1.70 22.63
N PRO A 13 -7.16 -1.58 21.86
CA PRO A 13 -7.25 -2.09 20.48
C PRO A 13 -6.04 -1.78 19.62
N THR A 14 -5.51 -0.56 19.74
CA THR A 14 -4.35 -0.07 18.98
C THR A 14 -3.04 -0.77 19.33
N GLN A 15 -2.93 -1.30 20.56
CA GLN A 15 -1.79 -2.11 21.01
C GLN A 15 -1.94 -3.56 20.53
N ALA A 16 -3.13 -4.14 20.64
CA ALA A 16 -3.41 -5.50 20.20
C ALA A 16 -3.26 -5.68 18.68
N THR A 17 -3.59 -4.66 17.88
CA THR A 17 -3.52 -4.73 16.40
C THR A 17 -2.20 -4.24 15.81
N ARG A 18 -1.24 -3.77 16.63
CA ARG A 18 -0.02 -3.09 16.12
C ARG A 18 0.81 -3.94 15.15
N SER A 19 1.04 -5.21 15.48
CA SER A 19 1.81 -6.13 14.61
C SER A 19 1.06 -6.37 13.30
N TYR A 20 -0.23 -6.70 13.39
CA TYR A 20 -1.08 -6.94 12.22
C TYR A 20 -1.17 -5.73 11.29
N ARG A 21 -1.17 -4.51 11.83
CA ARG A 21 -1.10 -3.28 11.02
C ARG A 21 0.21 -3.16 10.26
N GLN A 22 1.34 -3.48 10.89
CA GLN A 22 2.65 -3.44 10.23
C GLN A 22 2.72 -4.48 9.12
N ASP A 23 2.26 -5.70 9.39
CA ASP A 23 2.23 -6.79 8.40
C ASP A 23 1.30 -6.46 7.22
N ALA A 24 0.12 -5.87 7.49
CA ALA A 24 -0.81 -5.44 6.45
C ALA A 24 -0.24 -4.33 5.56
N ILE A 25 0.44 -3.34 6.15
CA ILE A 25 1.12 -2.28 5.39
C ILE A 25 2.25 -2.86 4.55
N GLN A 26 3.06 -3.77 5.13
CA GLN A 26 4.14 -4.44 4.41
C GLN A 26 3.60 -5.24 3.23
N ALA A 27 2.55 -6.05 3.45
CA ALA A 27 1.90 -6.85 2.42
C ALA A 27 1.32 -5.97 1.30
N GLY A 28 0.68 -4.85 1.63
CA GLY A 28 0.13 -3.90 0.65
C GLY A 28 1.18 -3.24 -0.24
N MET A 29 2.42 -3.10 0.25
CA MET A 29 3.53 -2.51 -0.49
C MET A 29 4.29 -3.50 -1.39
N ILE A 30 4.22 -4.81 -1.13
CA ILE A 30 4.92 -5.83 -1.93
C ILE A 30 4.61 -5.72 -3.44
N PRO A 31 3.34 -5.60 -3.89
CA PRO A 31 3.02 -5.55 -5.31
C PRO A 31 3.68 -4.38 -6.04
N ILE A 32 3.66 -3.18 -5.44
CA ILE A 32 4.20 -1.98 -6.11
C ILE A 32 5.72 -2.02 -6.19
N ILE A 33 6.39 -2.53 -5.15
CA ILE A 33 7.83 -2.73 -5.15
C ILE A 33 8.23 -3.75 -6.22
N ASN A 34 7.52 -4.88 -6.30
CA ASN A 34 7.76 -5.91 -7.32
C ASN A 34 7.56 -5.35 -8.74
N SER A 35 6.51 -4.57 -8.99
CA SER A 35 6.30 -3.92 -10.27
C SER A 35 7.41 -2.92 -10.61
N MET A 36 7.91 -2.16 -9.63
CA MET A 36 9.02 -1.21 -9.83
C MET A 36 10.35 -1.89 -10.17
N MET A 37 10.66 -3.04 -9.56
CA MET A 37 11.90 -3.78 -9.82
C MET A 37 11.97 -4.35 -11.25
N VAL A 38 10.83 -4.66 -11.87
CA VAL A 38 10.78 -5.29 -13.20
C VAL A 38 10.89 -4.25 -14.32
N VAL A 39 10.48 -3.00 -14.06
CA VAL A 39 10.53 -1.92 -15.05
C VAL A 39 11.98 -1.59 -15.41
N GLY A 40 12.28 -1.61 -16.70
CA GLY A 40 13.62 -1.35 -17.23
C GLY A 40 14.54 -2.57 -17.30
N LEU A 41 14.27 -3.65 -16.56
CA LEU A 41 15.01 -4.91 -16.66
C LEU A 41 14.42 -5.90 -17.67
N VAL A 42 13.08 -6.07 -17.67
CA VAL A 42 12.42 -7.08 -18.51
C VAL A 42 11.50 -6.45 -19.55
N THR A 43 10.91 -5.29 -19.24
CA THR A 43 10.01 -4.58 -20.16
C THR A 43 10.18 -3.07 -20.06
N LEU A 44 10.16 -2.41 -21.22
CA LEU A 44 9.85 -0.99 -21.31
C LEU A 44 8.33 -0.85 -21.13
N PRO A 45 7.85 -0.09 -20.13
CA PRO A 45 6.42 0.08 -19.88
C PRO A 45 5.67 0.50 -21.15
N GLY A 46 4.49 -0.05 -21.40
CA GLY A 46 3.73 0.23 -22.62
C GLY A 46 3.45 1.72 -22.86
N VAL A 47 3.30 2.50 -21.77
CA VAL A 47 3.15 3.96 -21.82
C VAL A 47 4.43 4.64 -22.33
N MET A 48 5.60 4.22 -21.83
CA MET A 48 6.90 4.75 -22.26
C MET A 48 7.18 4.43 -23.73
N THR A 49 6.92 3.19 -24.16
CA THR A 49 7.05 2.79 -25.57
C THR A 49 6.08 3.57 -26.46
N GLY A 50 4.83 3.78 -26.01
CA GLY A 50 3.84 4.58 -26.74
C GLY A 50 4.26 6.05 -26.90
N GLN A 51 4.87 6.65 -25.88
CA GLN A 51 5.41 8.01 -25.95
C GLN A 51 6.57 8.10 -26.96
N ILE A 52 7.48 7.14 -26.94
CA ILE A 52 8.61 7.08 -27.89
C ILE A 52 8.10 6.93 -29.33
N LEU A 53 7.16 6.03 -29.58
CA LEU A 53 6.53 5.87 -30.90
C LEU A 53 5.74 7.11 -31.33
N GLY A 54 5.21 7.87 -30.38
CA GLY A 54 4.56 9.17 -30.60
C GLY A 54 5.51 10.34 -30.88
N GLY A 55 6.82 10.10 -30.93
CA GLY A 55 7.84 11.11 -31.25
C GLY A 55 8.40 11.86 -30.03
N VAL A 56 8.06 11.46 -28.80
CA VAL A 56 8.70 12.00 -27.58
C VAL A 56 10.12 11.47 -27.48
N SER A 57 11.05 12.31 -27.02
CA SER A 57 12.44 11.88 -26.84
C SER A 57 12.50 10.72 -25.82
N PRO A 58 13.31 9.67 -26.06
CA PRO A 58 13.41 8.53 -25.14
C PRO A 58 13.82 8.95 -23.73
N LEU A 59 14.65 10.00 -23.61
CA LEU A 59 15.09 10.52 -22.32
C LEU A 59 13.91 11.10 -21.52
N ASP A 60 13.07 11.90 -22.17
CA ASP A 60 11.88 12.48 -21.53
C ASP A 60 10.89 11.38 -21.13
N ALA A 61 10.67 10.39 -22.00
CA ALA A 61 9.76 9.27 -21.71
C ALA A 61 10.19 8.48 -20.47
N VAL A 62 11.50 8.24 -20.27
CA VAL A 62 12.03 7.58 -19.05
C VAL A 62 11.79 8.44 -17.81
N LEU A 63 12.11 9.74 -17.87
CA LEU A 63 11.96 10.65 -16.73
C LEU A 63 10.49 10.75 -16.28
N TYR A 64 9.57 10.87 -17.23
CA TYR A 64 8.13 10.85 -16.95
C TYR A 64 7.69 9.51 -16.35
N GLN A 65 8.20 8.39 -16.87
CA GLN A 65 7.87 7.07 -16.35
C GLN A 65 8.34 6.89 -14.89
N MET A 66 9.53 7.37 -14.53
CA MET A 66 10.01 7.35 -13.15
C MET A 66 9.14 8.21 -12.23
N LEU A 67 8.73 9.40 -12.69
CA LEU A 67 7.81 10.27 -11.96
C LEU A 67 6.48 9.57 -11.67
N ILE A 68 5.87 8.94 -12.69
CA ILE A 68 4.59 8.22 -12.55
C ILE A 68 4.72 7.10 -11.52
N MET A 69 5.80 6.33 -11.58
CA MET A 69 6.05 5.23 -10.63
C MET A 69 6.16 5.74 -9.19
N PHE A 70 6.82 6.89 -8.98
CA PHE A 70 6.90 7.51 -7.67
C PHE A 70 5.53 7.96 -7.15
N VAL A 71 4.71 8.60 -8.01
CA VAL A 71 3.34 9.02 -7.64
C VAL A 71 2.47 7.81 -7.32
N LEU A 72 2.56 6.73 -8.09
CA LEU A 72 1.83 5.49 -7.82
C LEU A 72 2.26 4.86 -6.49
N ALA A 73 3.56 4.80 -6.22
CA ALA A 73 4.10 4.29 -4.96
C ALA A 73 3.59 5.10 -3.76
N PHE A 74 3.64 6.43 -3.86
CA PHE A 74 3.12 7.32 -2.84
C PHE A 74 1.61 7.15 -2.63
N THR A 75 0.84 7.10 -3.72
CA THR A 75 -0.62 6.91 -3.67
C THR A 75 -0.97 5.59 -3.01
N ASN A 76 -0.26 4.51 -3.34
CA ASN A 76 -0.48 3.19 -2.75
C ASN A 76 -0.14 3.18 -1.25
N LEU A 77 0.96 3.83 -0.84
CA LEU A 77 1.32 3.98 0.57
C LEU A 77 0.20 4.71 1.34
N VAL A 78 -0.27 5.85 0.82
CA VAL A 78 -1.34 6.63 1.45
C VAL A 78 -2.64 5.84 1.48
N ALA A 79 -3.02 5.18 0.37
CA ALA A 79 -4.22 4.35 0.30
C ALA A 79 -4.15 3.20 1.31
N THR A 80 -3.03 2.49 1.40
CA THR A 80 -2.82 1.40 2.37
C THR A 80 -2.96 1.90 3.81
N ILE A 81 -2.35 3.04 4.15
CA ILE A 81 -2.49 3.65 5.48
C ILE A 81 -3.94 4.05 5.77
N LEU A 82 -4.63 4.67 4.80
CA LEU A 82 -6.02 5.08 4.95
C LEU A 82 -6.97 3.90 5.11
N VAL A 83 -6.77 2.83 4.31
CA VAL A 83 -7.58 1.61 4.40
C VAL A 83 -7.36 0.92 5.75
N VAL A 84 -6.11 0.78 6.19
CA VAL A 84 -5.83 0.14 7.48
C VAL A 84 -6.40 0.95 8.65
N ARG A 85 -6.26 2.28 8.63
CA ARG A 85 -6.89 3.15 9.64
C ARG A 85 -8.42 3.16 9.54
N GLY A 86 -8.97 3.11 8.33
CA GLY A 86 -10.40 3.05 8.07
C GLY A 86 -11.00 1.79 8.67
N ILE A 87 -10.37 0.64 8.43
CA ILE A 87 -10.74 -0.66 9.02
C ILE A 87 -10.64 -0.60 10.54
N GLU A 88 -9.56 -0.06 11.11
CA GLU A 88 -9.46 0.14 12.57
C GLU A 88 -10.62 0.97 13.12
N SER A 89 -10.99 2.07 12.45
CA SER A 89 -12.09 2.95 12.89
C SER A 89 -13.48 2.31 12.71
N GLN A 90 -13.64 1.43 11.72
CA GLN A 90 -14.90 0.73 11.43
C GLN A 90 -15.14 -0.43 12.39
N PHE A 91 -14.07 -1.15 12.79
CA PHE A 91 -14.16 -2.29 13.71
C PHE A 91 -14.05 -1.88 15.19
N PHE A 92 -13.45 -0.73 15.52
CA PHE A 92 -13.29 -0.25 16.90
C PHE A 92 -14.04 1.06 17.19
N GLY A 93 -14.99 1.45 16.34
CA GLY A 93 -15.85 2.61 16.54
C GLY A 93 -16.76 2.48 17.76
N LYS A 94 -16.47 3.29 18.79
CA LYS A 94 -17.22 3.60 20.03
C LYS A 94 -17.58 2.48 21.03
N ASP A 95 -17.66 1.21 20.64
CA ASP A 95 -18.22 0.18 21.54
C ASP A 95 -17.23 -0.86 22.08
N MET A 96 -15.92 -0.77 21.81
CA MET A 96 -14.93 -1.76 22.30
C MET A 96 -15.35 -3.24 22.06
N GLN A 97 -16.18 -3.49 21.04
CA GLN A 97 -16.74 -4.80 20.80
C GLN A 97 -16.42 -5.23 19.38
N PHE A 98 -15.73 -6.36 19.26
CA PHE A 98 -15.40 -7.02 18.00
C PHE A 98 -16.72 -7.50 17.36
N SER A 99 -17.34 -6.67 16.52
CA SER A 99 -18.55 -7.05 15.78
C SER A 99 -18.15 -7.89 14.58
N LEU A 100 -18.23 -9.21 14.74
CA LEU A 100 -18.42 -10.13 13.62
C LEU A 100 -19.90 -10.10 13.21
N PRO A 101 -20.24 -10.12 11.91
CA PRO A 101 -21.57 -10.52 11.46
C PRO A 101 -21.87 -11.99 11.76
#